data_AF-A0A915XZ77-F1
#
_entry.id   AF-A0A915XZ77-F1
#
_cell.length_a   1.000
_cell.length_b   1.000
_cell.length_c   1.000
_cell.angle_alpha   90.00
_cell.angle_beta   90.00
_cell.angle_gamma   90.00
#
_symmetry.space_group_name_H-M   'P 1'
#
loop_
_entity.id
_entity.type
_entity.pdbx_description
1 polymer ?
#
loop_
_entity_poly.entity_id
_entity_poly.type
_entity_poly.pdbx_seq_one_letter_code
_entity_poly.pdbx_strand_id
1 'polypeptide(L)'
;MNQRVHSILGFVFLVGVIILAILILQTAPNLSSISSLNSPIPTATTQWDPLKSPIPTSVEPFDPEKFVMAGVAEAFPSVDGTQPEILLRRKITAAEFPQLGLGQPHWNSEPPMELFLLKGNFDTTKFGLSNKAGLTAVKYIVLVIDLTTRSATYTGLSKNGEDIKTLLSLVTPEPQPTQVTR
;
A
#
# COMPACT_ATOMS: atom_id res chain seq x y z
N MET A 1 25.00 30.67 19.88
CA MET A 1 23.71 31.03 19.25
C MET A 1 23.10 29.83 18.51
N ASN A 2 23.02 28.62 19.12
CA ASN A 2 22.60 27.39 18.41
C ASN A 2 21.61 26.48 19.18
N GLN A 3 20.94 26.96 20.24
CA GLN A 3 19.96 26.15 20.99
C GLN A 3 18.49 26.38 20.58
N ARG A 4 18.19 27.47 19.85
CA ARG A 4 16.80 27.82 19.50
C ARG A 4 16.25 27.07 18.28
N VAL A 5 17.12 26.56 17.40
CA VAL A 5 16.69 25.92 16.15
C VAL A 5 16.17 24.49 16.38
N HIS A 6 16.74 23.75 17.34
CA HIS A 6 16.30 22.39 17.68
C HIS A 6 14.93 22.36 18.39
N SER A 7 14.58 23.43 19.13
CA SER A 7 13.31 23.51 19.85
C SER A 7 12.11 23.83 18.96
N ILE A 8 12.32 24.56 17.86
CA ILE A 8 11.25 24.90 16.90
C ILE A 8 10.90 23.69 16.03
N LEU A 9 11.90 22.89 15.64
CA LEU A 9 11.69 21.73 14.79
C LEU A 9 10.90 20.61 15.51
N GLY A 10 11.13 20.42 16.81
CA GLY A 10 10.36 19.46 17.62
C GLY A 10 8.89 19.88 17.83
N PHE A 11 8.61 21.19 17.94
CA PHE A 11 7.25 21.68 18.12
C PHE A 11 6.42 21.57 16.83
N VAL A 12 7.02 21.81 15.67
CA VAL A 12 6.35 21.62 14.37
C VAL A 12 6.01 20.15 14.11
N PHE A 13 6.89 19.22 14.53
CA PHE A 13 6.63 17.79 14.39
C PHE A 13 5.50 17.32 15.29
N LEU A 14 5.44 17.79 16.55
CA LEU A 14 4.36 17.46 17.48
C LEU A 14 3.00 17.99 16.99
N VAL A 15 2.94 19.24 16.51
CA VAL A 15 1.71 19.82 15.97
C VAL A 15 1.25 19.08 14.70
N GLY A 16 2.18 18.66 13.84
CA GLY A 16 1.86 17.87 12.65
C GLY A 16 1.24 16.51 12.96
N VAL A 17 1.73 15.81 13.99
CA VAL A 17 1.18 14.51 14.42
C VAL A 17 -0.20 14.67 15.07
N ILE A 18 -0.42 15.74 15.84
CA ILE A 18 -1.72 16.04 16.46
C ILE A 18 -2.77 16.36 15.40
N ILE A 19 -2.44 17.15 14.38
CA ILE A 19 -3.37 17.48 13.29
C ILE A 19 -3.72 16.24 12.47
N LEU A 20 -2.76 15.35 12.21
CA LEU A 20 -3.00 14.09 11.50
C LEU A 20 -3.93 13.14 12.28
N ALA A 21 -3.77 13.08 13.61
CA ALA A 21 -4.65 12.28 14.47
C ALA A 21 -6.09 12.84 14.53
N ILE A 22 -6.26 14.17 14.53
CA ILE A 22 -7.59 14.81 14.49
C ILE A 22 -8.26 14.56 13.13
N LEU A 23 -7.51 14.56 12.03
CA LEU A 23 -8.05 14.33 10.69
C LEU A 23 -8.58 12.90 10.50
N ILE A 24 -7.92 11.91 11.12
CA ILE A 24 -8.36 10.50 11.10
C ILE A 24 -9.64 10.29 11.92
N LEU A 25 -9.88 11.13 12.95
CA LEU A 25 -11.07 11.02 13.80
C LEU A 25 -12.32 11.67 13.17
N GLN A 26 -12.16 12.54 12.16
CA GLN A 26 -13.28 13.24 11.50
C GLN A 26 -13.87 12.50 10.29
N THR A 27 -13.35 11.33 9.91
CA THR A 27 -13.89 10.51 8.81
C THR A 27 -14.84 9.40 9.26
N ALA A 28 -15.29 9.41 10.53
CA ALA A 28 -16.37 8.55 10.96
C ALA A 28 -17.69 9.03 10.30
N PRO A 29 -18.40 8.18 9.53
CA PRO A 29 -19.66 8.57 8.92
C PRO A 29 -20.70 8.89 10.00
N ASN A 30 -21.29 10.08 9.89
CA ASN A 30 -22.38 10.58 10.71
C ASN A 30 -23.61 9.67 10.54
N LEU A 31 -23.95 8.87 11.56
CA LEU A 31 -25.09 7.94 11.60
C LEU A 31 -26.44 8.65 11.79
N SER A 32 -26.75 9.68 11.01
CA SER A 32 -27.98 10.47 11.20
C SER A 32 -28.77 10.75 9.91
N SER A 33 -28.77 9.84 8.94
CA SER A 33 -29.61 9.98 7.75
C SER A 33 -30.19 8.65 7.27
N ILE A 34 -31.05 8.04 8.10
CA ILE A 34 -31.99 7.02 7.61
C ILE A 34 -33.37 7.37 8.17
N SER A 35 -34.04 8.31 7.51
CA SER A 35 -35.44 8.63 7.77
C SER A 35 -36.08 9.06 6.47
N SER A 36 -36.41 8.09 5.62
CA SER A 36 -37.61 8.08 4.78
C SER A 36 -37.52 6.95 3.77
N LEU A 37 -38.32 5.90 3.97
CA LEU A 37 -38.92 5.13 2.88
C LEU A 37 -40.09 4.35 3.47
N ASN A 38 -41.18 5.09 3.68
CA ASN A 38 -42.51 4.51 3.74
C ASN A 38 -42.82 3.91 2.36
N SER A 39 -42.89 2.59 2.30
CA SER A 39 -43.62 1.89 1.24
C SER A 39 -44.23 0.63 1.85
N PRO A 40 -45.52 0.34 1.58
CA PRO A 40 -46.20 -0.81 2.18
C PRO A 40 -45.56 -2.11 1.69
N ILE A 41 -45.19 -2.96 2.65
CA ILE A 41 -44.63 -4.29 2.42
C ILE A 41 -45.74 -5.20 1.87
N PRO A 42 -45.61 -5.81 0.68
CA PRO A 42 -46.49 -6.91 0.29
C PRO A 42 -46.19 -8.11 1.19
N THR A 43 -47.21 -8.57 1.91
CA THR A 43 -47.18 -9.72 2.82
C THR A 43 -46.78 -11.00 2.07
N ALA A 44 -45.49 -11.31 2.08
CA ALA A 44 -44.99 -12.65 1.79
C ALA A 44 -44.75 -13.36 3.13
N THR A 45 -45.72 -14.17 3.55
CA THR A 45 -45.60 -15.05 4.71
C THR A 45 -44.59 -16.16 4.38
N THR A 46 -43.30 -15.89 4.52
CA THR A 46 -42.27 -16.94 4.50
C THR A 46 -41.93 -17.29 5.93
N GLN A 47 -42.47 -18.42 6.38
CA GLN A 47 -42.14 -19.07 7.65
C GLN A 47 -40.62 -19.24 7.75
N TRP A 48 -40.01 -18.58 8.73
CA TRP A 48 -38.58 -18.69 9.01
C TRP A 48 -38.27 -20.10 9.55
N ASP A 49 -37.54 -20.90 8.78
CA ASP A 49 -36.99 -22.18 9.22
C ASP A 49 -35.50 -21.96 9.61
N PRO A 50 -35.16 -21.94 10.91
CA PRO A 50 -33.80 -21.65 11.37
C PRO A 50 -32.78 -22.74 10.98
N LEU A 51 -33.21 -23.87 10.42
CA LEU A 51 -32.33 -24.97 9.98
C LEU A 51 -31.92 -24.88 8.50
N LYS A 52 -32.39 -23.86 7.76
CA LYS A 52 -32.12 -23.69 6.32
C LYS A 52 -31.39 -22.40 5.95
N SER A 53 -30.67 -21.78 6.89
CA SER A 53 -29.72 -20.73 6.50
C SER A 53 -28.63 -21.36 5.63
N PRO A 54 -28.46 -20.97 4.35
CA PRO A 54 -27.22 -21.29 3.65
C PRO A 54 -26.12 -20.57 4.41
N ILE A 55 -25.28 -21.35 5.11
CA ILE A 55 -24.04 -20.82 5.65
C ILE A 55 -23.30 -20.23 4.43
N PRO A 56 -22.97 -18.93 4.38
CA PRO A 56 -22.14 -18.40 3.33
C PRO A 56 -20.71 -18.91 3.55
N THR A 57 -20.46 -20.19 3.23
CA THR A 57 -19.14 -20.80 3.34
C THR A 57 -18.40 -20.58 2.02
N SER A 58 -18.02 -19.33 1.78
CA SER A 58 -16.91 -19.04 0.90
C SER A 58 -16.32 -17.70 1.32
N VAL A 59 -15.47 -17.75 2.35
CA VAL A 59 -14.54 -16.66 2.59
C VAL A 59 -13.51 -16.76 1.46
N GLU A 60 -13.63 -15.91 0.45
CA GLU A 60 -12.64 -15.84 -0.63
C GLU A 60 -11.24 -15.74 0.01
N PRO A 61 -10.28 -16.62 -0.36
CA PRO A 61 -8.95 -16.57 0.21
C PRO A 61 -8.32 -15.20 -0.06
N PHE A 62 -7.57 -14.68 0.91
CA PHE A 62 -6.86 -13.42 0.73
C PHE A 62 -5.87 -13.55 -0.42
N ASP A 63 -6.02 -12.67 -1.41
CA ASP A 63 -5.07 -12.53 -2.52
C ASP A 63 -4.24 -11.24 -2.32
N PRO A 64 -2.97 -11.37 -1.92
CA PRO A 64 -2.08 -10.23 -1.72
C PRO A 64 -1.89 -9.37 -2.96
N GLU A 65 -1.92 -9.97 -4.15
CA GLU A 65 -1.71 -9.25 -5.40
C GLU A 65 -2.93 -8.40 -5.76
N LYS A 66 -4.13 -8.98 -5.68
CA LYS A 66 -5.38 -8.22 -5.82
C LYS A 66 -5.47 -7.07 -4.83
N PHE A 67 -5.06 -7.31 -3.57
CA PHE A 67 -5.02 -6.29 -2.54
C PHE A 67 -4.04 -5.16 -2.87
N VAL A 68 -2.80 -5.49 -3.26
CA VAL A 68 -1.78 -4.50 -3.63
C VAL A 68 -2.20 -3.71 -4.85
N MET A 69 -2.68 -4.37 -5.91
CA MET A 69 -3.08 -3.70 -7.15
C MET A 69 -4.25 -2.74 -6.92
N ALA A 70 -5.24 -3.13 -6.10
CA ALA A 70 -6.33 -2.24 -5.72
C ALA A 70 -5.84 -1.03 -4.91
N GLY A 71 -5.01 -1.26 -3.88
CA GLY A 71 -4.46 -0.19 -3.07
C GLY A 71 -3.56 0.77 -3.86
N VAL A 72 -2.77 0.24 -4.80
CA VAL A 72 -1.94 1.05 -5.70
C VAL A 72 -2.80 1.86 -6.66
N ALA A 73 -3.86 1.29 -7.25
CA ALA A 73 -4.74 2.03 -8.14
C ALA A 73 -5.47 3.19 -7.43
N GLU A 74 -5.82 3.01 -6.16
CA GLU A 74 -6.45 4.05 -5.34
C GLU A 74 -5.45 5.15 -4.94
N ALA A 75 -4.29 4.75 -4.44
CA ALA A 75 -3.29 5.65 -3.90
C ALA A 75 -2.49 6.37 -5.00
N PHE A 76 -2.09 5.65 -6.05
CA PHE A 76 -1.19 6.08 -7.11
C PHE A 76 -1.86 5.88 -8.47
N PRO A 77 -2.80 6.76 -8.85
CA PRO A 77 -3.51 6.62 -10.11
C PRO A 77 -2.52 6.68 -11.28
N SER A 78 -2.82 5.93 -12.33
CA SER A 78 -2.03 5.92 -13.54
C SER A 78 -2.17 7.24 -14.31
N VAL A 79 -1.06 7.80 -14.77
CA VAL A 79 -1.02 9.06 -15.53
C VAL A 79 -1.63 8.89 -16.93
N ASP A 80 -1.43 7.72 -17.53
CA ASP A 80 -1.83 7.40 -18.91
C ASP A 80 -2.93 6.32 -18.99
N GLY A 81 -3.44 5.88 -17.83
CA GLY A 81 -4.47 4.84 -17.74
C GLY A 81 -3.93 3.41 -17.93
N THR A 82 -2.62 3.23 -18.06
CA THR A 82 -2.01 1.89 -18.10
C THR A 82 -2.07 1.22 -16.74
N GLN A 83 -2.32 -0.10 -16.72
CA GLN A 83 -2.23 -0.89 -15.50
C GLN A 83 -0.77 -1.13 -15.11
N PRO A 84 -0.45 -1.07 -13.81
CA PRO A 84 0.89 -1.38 -13.35
C PRO A 84 1.22 -2.86 -13.52
N GLU A 85 2.51 -3.15 -13.69
CA GLU A 85 3.07 -4.49 -13.82
C GLU A 85 3.83 -4.85 -12.53
N ILE A 86 3.60 -6.05 -11.99
CA ILE A 86 4.39 -6.57 -10.87
C ILE A 86 5.66 -7.21 -11.44
N LEU A 87 6.80 -6.58 -11.19
CA LEU A 87 8.11 -7.07 -11.62
C LEU A 87 8.72 -8.08 -10.64
N LEU A 88 8.47 -7.90 -9.35
CA LEU A 88 8.94 -8.80 -8.30
C LEU A 88 7.84 -8.97 -7.26
N ARG A 89 7.61 -10.22 -6.87
CA ARG A 89 6.78 -10.59 -5.73
C ARG A 89 7.48 -11.70 -4.98
N ARG A 90 7.83 -11.45 -3.72
CA ARG A 90 8.40 -12.52 -2.87
C ARG A 90 8.23 -12.23 -1.39
N LYS A 91 8.20 -13.30 -0.60
CA LYS A 91 8.35 -13.18 0.85
C LYS A 91 9.74 -12.67 1.19
N ILE A 92 9.81 -11.80 2.19
CA ILE A 92 11.07 -11.25 2.69
C ILE A 92 11.07 -11.24 4.21
N THR A 93 12.27 -11.15 4.77
CA THR A 93 12.51 -11.01 6.21
C THR A 93 13.06 -9.63 6.55
N ALA A 94 12.98 -9.25 7.82
CA ALA A 94 13.56 -8.04 8.39
C ALA A 94 15.06 -7.92 8.08
N ALA A 95 15.78 -9.04 8.12
CA ALA A 95 17.22 -9.09 7.86
C ALA A 95 17.59 -8.78 6.40
N GLU A 96 16.64 -8.93 5.46
CA GLU A 96 16.87 -8.64 4.05
C GLU A 96 16.68 -7.16 3.71
N PHE A 97 15.95 -6.38 4.52
CA PHE A 97 15.71 -4.95 4.24
C PHE A 97 16.98 -4.15 3.96
N PRO A 98 18.05 -4.23 4.80
CA PRO A 98 19.28 -3.49 4.55
C PRO A 98 19.99 -3.95 3.28
N GLN A 99 19.94 -5.26 3.00
CA GLN A 99 20.57 -5.86 1.82
C GLN A 99 19.89 -5.41 0.53
N LEU A 100 18.58 -5.14 0.60
CA LEU A 100 17.76 -4.65 -0.52
C LEU A 100 17.76 -3.12 -0.64
N GLY A 101 18.46 -2.40 0.26
CA GLY A 101 18.50 -0.94 0.27
C GLY A 101 17.25 -0.26 0.82
N LEU A 102 16.39 -0.99 1.55
CA LEU A 102 15.11 -0.51 2.09
C LEU A 102 15.22 0.15 3.47
N GLY A 103 16.44 0.28 4.00
CA GLY A 103 16.72 0.78 5.34
C GLY A 103 16.64 -0.31 6.42
N GLN A 104 16.54 0.10 7.68
CA GLN A 104 16.38 -0.80 8.83
C GLN A 104 15.07 -0.49 9.53
N PRO A 105 14.05 -1.34 9.38
CA PRO A 105 12.83 -1.16 10.14
C PRO A 105 13.03 -1.69 11.56
N HIS A 106 12.31 -1.11 12.51
CA HIS A 106 12.28 -1.59 13.89
C HIS A 106 10.94 -2.27 14.14
N TRP A 107 10.98 -3.57 14.43
CA TRP A 107 9.81 -4.33 14.84
C TRP A 107 10.06 -5.00 16.18
N ASN A 108 9.02 -5.07 17.00
CA ASN A 108 9.05 -5.83 18.26
C ASN A 108 8.96 -7.34 18.00
N SER A 109 8.23 -7.72 16.95
CA SER A 109 8.12 -9.08 16.43
C SER A 109 8.01 -8.99 14.92
N GLU A 110 8.79 -9.78 14.20
CA GLU A 110 8.80 -9.76 12.74
C GLU A 110 7.50 -10.40 12.20
N PRO A 111 6.65 -9.64 11.47
CA PRO A 111 5.47 -10.21 10.85
C PRO A 111 5.83 -10.97 9.56
N PRO A 112 4.95 -11.86 9.07
CA PRO A 112 5.07 -12.38 7.72
C PRO A 112 4.92 -11.24 6.71
N MET A 113 5.96 -11.00 5.91
CA MET A 113 6.02 -9.88 4.96
C MET A 113 6.15 -10.36 3.52
N GLU A 114 5.59 -9.57 2.61
CA GLU A 114 5.73 -9.77 1.18
C GLU A 114 6.15 -8.46 0.48
N LEU A 115 7.21 -8.55 -0.30
CA LEU A 115 7.77 -7.48 -1.12
C LEU A 115 7.12 -7.50 -2.49
N PHE A 116 6.69 -6.32 -2.94
CA PHE A 116 6.22 -6.06 -4.28
C PHE A 116 7.06 -4.95 -4.91
N LEU A 117 7.57 -5.20 -6.11
CA LEU A 117 8.11 -4.16 -6.98
C LEU A 117 7.16 -4.00 -8.17
N LEU A 118 6.57 -2.83 -8.29
CA LEU A 118 5.68 -2.49 -9.39
C LEU A 118 6.35 -1.50 -10.34
N LYS A 119 6.03 -1.63 -11.62
CA LYS A 119 6.39 -0.70 -12.69
C LYS A 119 5.13 -0.15 -13.33
N GLY A 120 5.10 1.14 -13.60
CA GLY A 120 3.96 1.82 -14.20
C GLY A 120 4.25 3.30 -14.42
N ASN A 121 3.24 4.08 -14.77
CA ASN A 121 3.33 5.54 -14.81
C ASN A 121 2.42 6.11 -13.73
N PHE A 122 2.95 6.29 -12.53
CA PHE A 122 2.16 6.61 -11.34
C PHE A 122 2.15 8.12 -11.05
N ASP A 123 0.98 8.69 -10.84
CA ASP A 123 0.82 10.07 -10.36
C ASP A 123 1.04 10.13 -8.83
N THR A 124 1.87 11.07 -8.41
CA THR A 124 2.23 11.29 -7.00
C THR A 124 1.84 12.68 -6.48
N THR A 125 1.15 13.48 -7.30
CA THR A 125 0.72 14.85 -6.96
C THR A 125 -0.15 14.92 -5.71
N LYS A 126 -1.02 13.93 -5.50
CA LYS A 126 -1.91 13.84 -4.32
C LYS A 126 -1.17 13.78 -2.99
N PHE A 127 0.09 13.34 -2.98
CA PHE A 127 0.91 13.24 -1.77
C PHE A 127 1.70 14.51 -1.47
N GLY A 128 1.51 15.59 -2.24
CA GLY A 128 2.27 16.83 -2.09
C GLY A 128 3.78 16.68 -2.37
N LEU A 129 4.19 15.54 -2.95
CA LEU A 129 5.58 15.24 -3.31
C LEU A 129 6.05 16.08 -4.51
N SER A 130 5.11 16.62 -5.28
CA SER A 130 5.37 17.58 -6.37
C SER A 130 6.03 18.87 -5.87
N ASN A 131 5.60 19.38 -4.72
CA ASN A 131 6.05 20.68 -4.19
C ASN A 131 7.33 20.59 -3.34
N LYS A 132 7.70 19.39 -2.85
CA LYS A 132 8.88 19.18 -2.00
C LYS A 132 10.00 18.39 -2.68
N ALA A 133 9.67 17.45 -3.56
CA ALA A 133 10.63 16.57 -4.22
C ALA A 133 10.58 16.68 -5.77
N GLY A 134 9.67 17.48 -6.34
CA GLY A 134 9.49 17.56 -7.79
C GLY A 134 9.00 16.25 -8.42
N LEU A 135 8.52 15.32 -7.60
CA LEU A 135 7.98 14.03 -8.02
C LEU A 135 6.49 14.23 -8.27
N THR A 136 6.13 14.52 -9.52
CA THR A 136 4.75 14.50 -10.00
C THR A 136 4.39 13.14 -10.58
N ALA A 137 5.38 12.43 -11.13
CA ALA A 137 5.22 11.08 -11.66
C ALA A 137 6.42 10.21 -11.31
N VAL A 138 6.16 8.94 -10.97
CA VAL A 138 7.18 7.93 -10.69
C VAL A 138 6.95 6.69 -11.55
N LYS A 139 8.03 5.96 -11.84
CA LYS A 139 7.97 4.76 -12.68
C LYS A 139 7.88 3.47 -11.89
N TYR A 140 8.39 3.49 -10.66
CA TYR A 140 8.50 2.32 -9.83
C TYR A 140 7.96 2.60 -8.44
N ILE A 141 7.22 1.62 -7.91
CA ILE A 141 6.75 1.60 -6.53
C ILE A 141 7.27 0.30 -5.90
N VAL A 142 7.89 0.43 -4.75
CA VAL A 142 8.26 -0.69 -3.89
C VAL A 142 7.32 -0.70 -2.70
N LEU A 143 6.66 -1.82 -2.44
CA LEU A 143 5.83 -2.02 -1.27
C LEU A 143 6.35 -3.21 -0.49
N VAL A 144 6.40 -3.08 0.84
CA VAL A 144 6.43 -4.24 1.72
C VAL A 144 5.13 -4.28 2.50
N ILE A 145 4.40 -5.38 2.35
CA ILE A 145 3.11 -5.60 3.01
C ILE A 145 3.31 -6.53 4.19
N ASP A 146 2.83 -6.12 5.36
CA ASP A 146 2.58 -7.03 6.49
C ASP A 146 1.30 -7.82 6.19
N LEU A 147 1.44 -9.14 6.03
CA LEU A 147 0.34 -10.03 5.67
C LEU A 147 -0.63 -10.28 6.83
N THR A 148 -0.24 -9.99 8.07
CA THR A 148 -1.11 -10.08 9.24
C THR A 148 -2.04 -8.88 9.32
N THR A 149 -1.50 -7.66 9.18
CA THR A 149 -2.29 -6.43 9.28
C THR A 149 -2.87 -5.96 7.94
N ARG A 150 -2.44 -6.57 6.82
CA ARG A 150 -2.77 -6.17 5.45
C ARG A 150 -2.48 -4.69 5.22
N SER A 151 -1.29 -4.27 5.63
CA SER A 151 -0.86 -2.87 5.56
C SER A 151 0.55 -2.76 5.00
N ALA A 152 0.82 -1.67 4.29
CA ALA A 152 2.17 -1.38 3.83
C ALA A 152 3.02 -0.91 5.01
N THR A 153 4.05 -1.68 5.33
CA THR A 153 5.07 -1.31 6.33
C THR A 153 6.19 -0.47 5.72
N TYR A 154 6.33 -0.53 4.39
CA TYR A 154 7.26 0.27 3.62
C TYR A 154 6.65 0.64 2.27
N THR A 155 6.85 1.90 1.88
CA THR A 155 6.56 2.40 0.54
C THR A 155 7.75 3.19 0.04
N GLY A 156 8.38 2.71 -1.04
CA GLY A 156 9.45 3.38 -1.77
C GLY A 156 8.96 3.79 -3.14
N LEU A 157 9.36 4.98 -3.60
CA LEU A 157 9.00 5.50 -4.91
C LEU A 157 10.27 5.84 -5.68
N SER A 158 10.35 5.49 -6.96
CA SER A 158 11.49 5.88 -7.80
C SER A 158 11.06 6.30 -9.20
N LYS A 159 11.61 7.41 -9.67
CA LYS A 159 11.33 7.97 -10.99
C LYS A 159 12.02 7.21 -12.12
N ASN A 160 13.23 6.72 -11.87
CA ASN A 160 14.10 6.10 -12.86
C ASN A 160 14.63 4.72 -12.44
N GLY A 161 14.43 4.32 -11.18
CA GLY A 161 14.89 3.04 -10.64
C GLY A 161 16.28 3.08 -10.00
N GLU A 162 16.97 4.22 -9.98
CA GLU A 162 18.34 4.31 -9.45
C GLU A 162 18.39 3.99 -7.94
N ASP A 163 17.41 4.48 -7.18
CA ASP A 163 17.31 4.26 -5.73
C ASP A 163 16.97 2.81 -5.37
N ILE A 164 16.47 2.04 -6.34
CA ILE A 164 16.00 0.66 -6.17
C ILE A 164 16.76 -0.32 -7.08
N LYS A 165 17.95 0.07 -7.56
CA LYS A 165 18.77 -0.74 -8.48
C LYS A 165 19.02 -2.16 -8.00
N THR A 166 19.21 -2.33 -6.69
CA THR A 166 19.45 -3.64 -6.05
C THR A 166 18.22 -4.55 -6.16
N LEU A 167 17.01 -3.98 -6.12
CA LEU A 167 15.79 -4.73 -6.35
C LEU A 167 15.60 -5.05 -7.83
N LEU A 168 15.90 -4.10 -8.72
CA LEU A 168 15.81 -4.32 -10.17
C LEU A 168 16.79 -5.39 -10.67
N SER A 169 17.96 -5.54 -10.05
CA SER A 169 18.89 -6.63 -10.38
C SER A 169 18.33 -8.02 -10.07
N LEU A 170 17.35 -8.13 -9.17
CA LEU A 170 16.68 -9.41 -8.87
C LEU A 170 15.64 -9.80 -9.93
N VAL A 171 15.23 -8.86 -10.77
CA VAL A 171 14.24 -9.06 -11.85
C VAL A 171 14.92 -9.43 -13.17
N THR A 172 16.19 -9.05 -13.33
CA THR A 172 16.91 -9.26 -14.60
C THR A 172 17.36 -10.72 -14.69
N PRO A 173 16.96 -11.49 -15.73
CA PRO A 173 17.52 -12.82 -15.94
C PRO A 173 19.03 -12.69 -16.15
N GLU A 174 19.81 -13.48 -15.42
CA GLU A 174 21.25 -13.62 -15.64
C GLU A 174 21.47 -13.96 -17.13
N PRO A 175 22.37 -13.26 -17.85
CA PRO A 175 22.64 -13.61 -19.24
C PRO A 175 23.11 -15.06 -19.28
N GLN A 176 22.31 -15.95 -19.87
CA GLN A 176 22.67 -17.35 -20.01
C GLN A 176 24.04 -17.42 -20.70
N PRO A 177 25.01 -18.20 -20.16
CA PRO A 177 26.28 -18.37 -20.83
C PRO A 177 25.99 -18.93 -22.22
N THR A 178 26.40 -18.19 -23.24
CA THR A 178 26.29 -18.61 -24.64
C THR A 178 27.00 -19.96 -24.73
N GLN A 179 26.23 -21.05 -24.90
CA GLN A 179 26.83 -22.34 -25.20
C GLN A 179 27.51 -22.19 -26.54
N VAL A 180 28.84 -22.09 -26.51
CA VAL A 180 29.67 -22.14 -27.70
C VAL A 180 29.59 -23.58 -28.19
N THR A 181 28.67 -23.84 -29.13
CA THR A 181 28.66 -25.08 -29.90
C THR A 181 29.97 -25.13 -30.68
N ARG A 182 30.85 -26.07 -30.29
CA ARG A 182 32.05 -26.42 -31.06
C ARG A 182 31.70 -27.40 -32.17
#